data_AF-A0AAU5L442-F1
#
_entry.id   AF-A0AAU5L442-F1
#
_cell.length_a   1.000
_cell.length_b   1.000
_cell.length_c   1.000
_cell.angle_alpha   90.00
_cell.angle_beta   90.00
_cell.angle_gamma   90.00
#
_symmetry.space_group_name_H-M   'P 1'
#
loop_
_entity.id
_entity.type
_entity.pdbx_description
1 polymer ?
#
loop_
_entity_poly.entity_id
_entity_poly.type
_entity_poly.pdbx_seq_one_letter_code
_entity_poly.pdbx_strand_id
1 'polypeptide(L)'
;MGHKFSLVLSREISDEESTILQDAGFAGATFSTDALPTNAEVPVTRIEFDDEVAPSLAEAIESALETVKTVPDLTVPGLSVPAVPQAPVEEAAAEAA
;
A
#
# COMPACT_ATOMS: atom_id res chain seq x y z
N MET A 1 -7.62 10.59 10.77
CA MET A 1 -8.19 10.12 9.49
C MET A 1 -7.30 9.01 9.01
N GLY A 2 -7.72 7.75 9.11
CA GLY A 2 -6.92 6.62 8.62
C GLY A 2 -6.87 6.58 7.10
N HIS A 3 -5.69 6.37 6.56
CA HIS A 3 -5.46 6.17 5.14
C HIS A 3 -5.56 4.67 4.83
N LYS A 4 -6.55 4.32 4.01
CA LYS A 4 -6.76 2.94 3.56
C LYS A 4 -6.27 2.81 2.13
N PHE A 5 -5.39 1.87 1.87
CA PHE A 5 -4.95 1.54 0.52
C PHE A 5 -4.59 0.07 0.43
N SER A 6 -4.54 -0.43 -0.79
CA SER A 6 -4.22 -1.83 -1.05
C SER A 6 -3.15 -1.95 -2.12
N LEU A 7 -2.17 -2.80 -1.86
CA LEU A 7 -1.12 -3.18 -2.80
C LEU A 7 -1.36 -4.62 -3.26
N VAL A 8 -1.20 -4.86 -4.54
CA VAL A 8 -1.21 -6.21 -5.12
C VAL A 8 0.19 -6.49 -5.62
N LEU A 9 0.75 -7.62 -5.21
CA LEU A 9 2.08 -8.09 -5.61
C LEU A 9 2.00 -8.94 -6.89
N SER A 10 3.12 -9.05 -7.62
CA SER A 10 3.22 -9.84 -8.88
C SER A 10 3.04 -11.35 -8.67
N ARG A 11 3.19 -11.83 -7.44
CA ARG A 11 3.10 -13.24 -7.09
C ARG A 11 2.56 -13.40 -5.66
N GLU A 12 2.10 -14.60 -5.37
CA GLU A 12 1.92 -15.04 -3.98
C GLU A 12 3.29 -15.06 -3.29
N ILE A 13 3.37 -14.39 -2.14
CA ILE A 13 4.54 -14.42 -1.27
C ILE A 13 4.38 -15.50 -0.21
N SER A 14 5.50 -16.06 0.22
CA SER A 14 5.50 -17.06 1.31
C SER A 14 5.32 -16.41 2.69
N ASP A 15 4.96 -17.20 3.71
CA ASP A 15 4.86 -16.71 5.10
C ASP A 15 6.16 -16.06 5.63
N GLU A 16 7.32 -16.52 5.16
CA GLU A 16 8.60 -15.88 5.47
C GLU A 16 8.71 -14.48 4.85
N GLU A 17 8.34 -14.32 3.58
CA GLU A 17 8.34 -13.03 2.90
C GLU A 17 7.30 -12.08 3.52
N SER A 18 6.11 -12.59 3.89
CA SER A 18 5.10 -11.78 4.55
C SER A 18 5.56 -11.31 5.94
N THR A 19 6.29 -12.16 6.67
CA THR A 19 6.92 -11.81 7.95
C THR A 19 8.00 -10.74 7.77
N ILE A 20 8.84 -10.86 6.74
CA ILE A 20 9.86 -9.85 6.41
C ILE A 20 9.20 -8.50 6.09
N LEU A 21 8.13 -8.49 5.29
CA LEU A 21 7.40 -7.27 4.98
C LEU A 21 6.72 -6.67 6.22
N GLN A 22 6.14 -7.49 7.10
CA GLN A 22 5.57 -7.05 8.38
C GLN A 22 6.62 -6.37 9.27
N ASP A 23 7.79 -6.98 9.41
CA ASP A 23 8.90 -6.43 10.22
C ASP A 23 9.49 -5.17 9.58
N ALA A 24 9.55 -5.11 8.25
CA ALA A 24 10.09 -3.99 7.49
C ALA A 24 9.12 -2.79 7.35
N GLY A 25 7.96 -2.81 8.01
CA GLY A 25 7.05 -1.66 8.08
C GLY A 25 5.58 -1.97 7.80
N PHE A 26 5.20 -3.22 7.52
CA PHE A 26 3.81 -3.60 7.27
C PHE A 26 3.12 -4.06 8.55
N ALA A 27 3.56 -3.57 9.71
CA ALA A 27 3.16 -4.03 11.05
C ALA A 27 1.67 -3.81 11.41
N GLY A 28 0.86 -3.31 10.48
CA GLY A 28 -0.60 -3.24 10.58
C GLY A 28 -1.32 -3.62 9.28
N ALA A 29 -0.60 -4.17 8.29
CA ALA A 29 -1.17 -4.52 7.00
C ALA A 29 -1.71 -5.96 7.00
N THR A 30 -2.86 -6.16 6.39
CA THR A 30 -3.51 -7.47 6.25
C THR A 30 -3.10 -8.10 4.93
N PHE A 31 -2.47 -9.27 4.99
CA PHE A 31 -2.08 -10.04 3.81
C PHE A 31 -3.19 -11.03 3.47
N SER A 32 -3.64 -11.01 2.22
CA SER A 32 -4.67 -11.89 1.67
C SER A 32 -4.22 -12.44 0.33
N THR A 33 -4.62 -13.68 0.04
CA THR A 33 -4.46 -14.24 -1.32
C THR A 33 -5.56 -13.70 -2.21
N ASP A 34 -5.18 -13.15 -3.35
CA ASP A 34 -6.07 -12.59 -4.36
C ASP A 34 -5.64 -13.07 -5.76
N ALA A 35 -6.41 -12.77 -6.80
CA ALA A 35 -6.11 -13.18 -8.17
C ALA A 35 -6.22 -11.99 -9.10
N LEU A 36 -5.30 -11.87 -10.07
CA LEU A 36 -5.32 -10.73 -10.98
C LEU A 36 -6.62 -10.74 -11.81
N PRO A 37 -7.28 -9.58 -12.00
CA PRO A 37 -8.52 -9.51 -12.78
C PRO A 37 -8.33 -9.94 -14.24
N THR A 38 -7.11 -9.84 -14.74
CA THR A 38 -6.72 -10.30 -16.08
C THR A 38 -6.26 -11.76 -16.12
N ASN A 39 -5.86 -12.36 -15.00
CA ASN A 39 -5.37 -13.74 -14.90
C ASN A 39 -5.72 -14.36 -13.54
N ALA A 40 -6.92 -14.92 -13.44
CA ALA A 40 -7.43 -15.53 -12.20
C ALA A 40 -6.70 -16.83 -11.79
N GLU A 41 -5.89 -17.40 -12.69
CA GLU A 41 -5.11 -18.63 -12.44
C GLU A 41 -3.78 -18.36 -11.74
N VAL A 42 -3.37 -17.08 -11.62
CA VAL A 42 -2.13 -16.70 -10.94
C VAL A 42 -2.49 -16.17 -9.55
N PRO A 43 -2.22 -16.93 -8.47
CA PRO A 43 -2.40 -16.42 -7.13
C PRO A 43 -1.40 -15.30 -6.89
N VAL A 44 -1.91 -14.17 -6.42
CA VAL A 44 -1.13 -12.99 -6.05
C VAL A 44 -1.43 -12.62 -4.61
N THR A 45 -0.47 -12.00 -3.93
CA THR A 45 -0.74 -11.47 -2.59
C THR A 45 -1.29 -10.05 -2.69
N ARG A 46 -2.47 -9.84 -2.10
CA ARG A 46 -3.02 -8.52 -1.82
C ARG A 46 -2.71 -8.14 -0.37
N ILE A 47 -2.27 -6.91 -0.19
CA ILE A 47 -1.90 -6.36 1.10
C ILE A 47 -2.79 -5.14 1.31
N GLU A 48 -3.60 -5.18 2.35
CA GLU A 48 -4.50 -4.10 2.74
C GLU A 48 -3.90 -3.35 3.91
N PHE A 49 -3.63 -2.07 3.71
CA PHE A 49 -3.12 -1.18 4.73
C PHE A 49 -4.26 -0.36 5.29
N ASP A 50 -4.42 -0.44 6.60
CA ASP A 50 -5.30 0.42 7.38
C ASP A 50 -4.39 1.25 8.29
N ASP A 51 -3.81 2.31 7.72
CA ASP A 51 -2.81 3.10 8.43
C ASP A 51 -3.46 4.36 9.03
N GLU A 52 -3.67 4.33 10.34
CA GLU A 52 -4.15 5.47 11.12
C GLU A 52 -3.02 6.34 11.68
N VAL A 53 -1.77 5.95 11.46
CA VAL A 53 -0.57 6.47 12.14
C VAL A 53 0.27 7.33 11.20
N ALA A 54 0.25 7.01 9.91
CA ALA A 54 1.00 7.68 8.86
C ALA A 54 0.47 9.10 8.66
N PRO A 55 1.36 10.10 8.65
CA PRO A 55 0.99 11.50 8.47
C PRO A 55 0.33 11.77 7.10
N SER A 56 0.64 10.95 6.09
CA SER A 56 0.03 11.04 4.77
C SER A 56 -0.02 9.68 4.05
N LEU A 57 -1.02 9.51 3.18
CA LEU A 57 -1.13 8.37 2.28
C LEU A 57 0.12 8.18 1.40
N ALA A 58 0.72 9.28 0.92
CA ALA A 58 1.90 9.24 0.06
C ALA A 58 3.10 8.62 0.79
N GLU A 59 3.37 9.04 2.03
CA GLU A 59 4.44 8.46 2.84
C GLU A 59 4.17 6.98 3.15
N ALA A 60 2.92 6.61 3.45
CA ALA A 60 2.58 5.21 3.68
C ALA A 60 2.80 4.35 2.42
N ILE A 61 2.45 4.86 1.24
CA ILE A 61 2.68 4.19 -0.05
C ILE A 61 4.18 4.12 -0.36
N GLU A 62 4.93 5.21 -0.19
CA GLU A 62 6.38 5.23 -0.46
C GLU A 62 7.13 4.26 0.44
N SER A 63 6.85 4.27 1.76
CA SER A 63 7.38 3.26 2.68
C SER A 63 7.01 1.86 2.22
N ALA A 64 5.75 1.64 1.83
CA ALA A 64 5.33 0.33 1.40
C ALA A 64 6.05 -0.14 0.12
N LEU A 65 6.25 0.76 -0.84
CA LEU A 65 7.01 0.48 -2.08
C LEU A 65 8.50 0.26 -1.80
N GLU A 66 9.11 1.00 -0.88
CA GLU A 66 10.50 0.77 -0.45
C GLU A 66 10.67 -0.58 0.24
N THR A 67 9.75 -0.96 1.12
CA THR A 67 9.77 -2.26 1.78
C THR A 67 9.57 -3.39 0.77
N VAL A 68 8.68 -3.28 -0.23
CA VAL A 68 8.57 -4.31 -1.28
C VAL A 68 9.87 -4.46 -2.06
N LYS A 69 10.63 -3.38 -2.27
CA LYS A 69 11.96 -3.45 -2.91
C LYS A 69 13.01 -4.17 -2.07
N THR A 70 12.81 -4.35 -0.77
CA THR A 70 13.74 -5.15 0.07
C THR A 70 13.67 -6.64 -0.25
N VAL A 71 12.56 -7.11 -0.83
CA VAL A 71 12.42 -8.48 -1.31
C VAL A 71 12.84 -8.54 -2.79
N PRO A 72 13.99 -9.15 -3.11
CA PRO A 72 14.41 -9.29 -4.51
C PRO A 72 13.38 -10.13 -5.27
N ASP A 73 13.16 -9.79 -6.55
CA ASP A 73 12.14 -10.40 -7.44
C ASP A 73 10.68 -10.06 -7.11
N LEU A 74 10.41 -9.24 -6.09
CA LEU A 74 9.07 -8.79 -5.75
C LEU A 74 8.74 -7.46 -6.46
N THR A 75 7.64 -7.45 -7.23
CA THR A 75 7.16 -6.26 -7.95
C THR A 75 5.71 -5.97 -7.60
N VAL A 76 5.34 -4.69 -7.67
CA VAL A 76 3.97 -4.20 -7.43
C VAL A 76 3.29 -3.92 -8.78
N PRO A 77 2.58 -4.90 -9.37
CA PRO A 77 1.86 -4.73 -10.63
C PRO A 77 0.61 -3.86 -10.48
N GLY A 78 0.06 -3.77 -9.26
CA GLY A 78 -1.19 -3.07 -9.00
C GLY A 78 -1.14 -2.36 -7.66
N LEU A 79 -1.39 -1.05 -7.69
CA LEU A 79 -1.63 -0.24 -6.51
C LEU A 79 -3.07 0.28 -6.62
N SER A 80 -3.91 -0.07 -5.64
CA SER A 80 -5.29 0.39 -5.56
C SER A 80 -5.47 1.28 -4.36
N VAL A 81 -5.71 2.56 -4.63
CA VAL A 81 -6.11 3.53 -3.61
C VAL A 81 -7.61 3.78 -3.79
N PRO A 82 -8.46 3.46 -2.80
CA PRO A 82 -9.84 3.94 -2.80
C PRO A 82 -9.81 5.46 -2.81
N ALA A 83 -10.67 6.09 -3.61
CA ALA A 83 -10.78 7.54 -3.67
C ALA A 83 -11.22 8.08 -2.30
N VAL A 84 -10.26 8.42 -1.44
CA VAL A 84 -10.52 9.17 -0.21
C VAL A 84 -10.92 10.57 -0.65
N PRO A 85 -12.05 11.12 -0.17
CA PRO A 85 -12.39 12.51 -0.46
C PRO A 85 -11.22 13.38 0.03
N GLN A 86 -10.49 13.97 -0.92
CA GLN A 86 -9.51 15.01 -0.65
C GLN A 86 -10.27 16.12 0.07
N ALA A 87 -9.95 16.38 1.34
CA ALA A 87 -10.34 17.64 1.93
C ALA A 87 -9.76 18.74 1.03
N PRO A 88 -10.56 19.75 0.65
CA PRO A 88 -10.08 20.80 -0.25
C PRO A 88 -8.81 21.38 0.35
N VAL A 89 -7.74 21.37 -0.44
CA VAL A 89 -6.56 22.17 -0.17
C VAL A 89 -7.07 23.59 0.05
N GLU A 90 -7.04 24.06 1.29
CA GLU A 90 -7.24 25.48 1.58
C GLU A 90 -6.02 26.17 0.97
N GLU A 91 -6.18 26.51 -0.30
CA GLU A 91 -5.27 27.32 -1.08
C GLU A 91 -4.99 28.55 -0.23
N ALA A 92 -3.73 28.71 0.15
CA ALA A 92 -3.25 29.84 0.90
C ALA A 92 -3.65 31.13 0.18
N ALA A 93 -4.76 31.73 0.60
CA ALA A 93 -5.12 33.08 0.26
C ALA A 93 -4.16 34.00 1.03
N ALA A 94 -2.98 34.16 0.46
CA ALA A 94 -2.17 35.35 0.63
C ALA A 94 -2.97 36.54 0.06
N GLU A 95 -3.85 37.13 0.86
CA GLU A 95 -4.26 38.51 0.66
C GLU A 95 -3.39 39.41 1.54
N ALA A 96 -2.58 40.21 0.85
CA ALA A 96 -1.85 41.32 1.40
C ALA A 96 -2.80 42.29 2.12
N ALA A 97 -2.45 42.63 3.35
CA ALA A 97 -2.99 43.78 4.08
C ALA A 97 -1.85 44.77 4.34
#